data_AF-A0A9D5FPB0-F1
#
_entry.id   AF-A0A9D5FPB0-F1
#
_cell.length_a   1.000
_cell.length_b   1.000
_cell.length_c   1.000
_cell.angle_alpha   90.00
_cell.angle_beta   90.00
_cell.angle_gamma   90.00
#
_symmetry.space_group_name_H-M   'P 1'
#
loop_
_entity.id
_entity.type
_entity.pdbx_description
1 polymer ?
#
loop_
_entity_poly.entity_id
_entity_poly.type
_entity_poly.pdbx_seq_one_letter_code
_entity_poly.pdbx_strand_id
1 'polypeptide(L)'
;MNYRKVLSCVFLTVPSPDRILGRLIAAAQKRSVRVRSLPGRAAAILCAWGLCAVPLNAQQAAGMDTGTVERCKAATALVRPDKGGRGSSFCIHGAGLFLASHHVVGSSDGVTLVLHSGSAAEKSVKGRVIRSDQQLDIVLIHAAELEGGYTAMPLGVATDLVERLELTAFGYPYPPGTFPSQKNPLVKADAGRITALKSEDGRIVRVETDAVVFGGNSGGAMVNGKGLVMGAVAAGKPGKPLSYAIPVNRIRDFLAGAAIVFEPPPILEREKSKPTDFECRVFLFDNTESTNLTVQLTLRSESGAATVIDLRATGKNAYRAKAAPCAAEMKAAPGQELSLKYRLVVMQGDRQVGLQEGAIPLVSFEHGLVSYLKFSEGEGNRAADSSGHGNHGTVAGNPKWIRDALDGVIEMNGIDNVIELPNAQGGSAGRGRSLVVRLRSAPGGEKGVWAGAGPARTMQDLLRQGVLPGWPEAWGNVVINMIGPMQNLQVKPIDDGAWHEVVFVCDPESNRAAMFVDGEPTVEGVVEQVSEQAPTIQIGRTRAGSGPGANFRGQIDAVGLYDRVLSKGEIRLLWQKAGAIAGKGGAPGGSNQ
;
A
#
# COMPACT_ATOMS: atom_id res chain seq x y z
N MET A 1 20.81 -16.29 52.76
CA MET A 1 19.51 -16.59 53.42
C MET A 1 18.58 -17.26 52.42
N ASN A 2 17.60 -18.03 52.89
CA ASN A 2 16.76 -18.92 52.08
C ASN A 2 15.28 -18.83 52.53
N TYR A 3 14.37 -19.56 51.87
CA TYR A 3 12.88 -19.61 52.03
C TYR A 3 12.10 -18.51 51.25
N ARG A 4 11.12 -18.76 50.35
CA ARG A 4 10.36 -19.93 49.80
C ARG A 4 8.95 -20.19 50.43
N LYS A 5 7.89 -20.18 49.59
CA LYS A 5 6.44 -20.53 49.85
C LYS A 5 5.70 -19.54 50.81
N VAL A 6 4.37 -19.40 50.94
CA VAL A 6 3.09 -20.02 50.44
C VAL A 6 1.95 -18.97 50.61
N LEU A 7 0.68 -18.91 50.11
CA LEU A 7 -0.32 -19.58 49.22
C LEU A 7 -0.96 -18.41 48.35
N SER A 8 -1.82 -18.46 47.32
CA SER A 8 -2.92 -19.29 46.75
C SER A 8 -4.39 -18.88 47.09
N CYS A 9 -5.10 -18.40 46.03
CA CYS A 9 -6.54 -18.51 45.72
C CYS A 9 -7.65 -17.87 46.61
N VAL A 10 -8.33 -16.85 46.07
CA VAL A 10 -9.80 -16.68 46.10
C VAL A 10 -10.29 -16.14 44.75
N PHE A 11 -11.32 -16.74 44.14
CA PHE A 11 -12.05 -16.18 42.99
C PHE A 11 -13.11 -15.19 43.50
N LEU A 12 -13.22 -13.99 42.90
CA LEU A 12 -14.42 -13.14 43.01
C LEU A 12 -14.57 -12.20 41.81
N THR A 13 -15.80 -11.97 41.37
CA THR A 13 -16.16 -11.27 40.12
C THR A 13 -16.06 -9.75 40.23
N VAL A 14 -15.53 -9.09 39.19
CA VAL A 14 -15.53 -7.62 39.06
C VAL A 14 -16.89 -7.13 38.49
N PRO A 15 -17.61 -6.21 39.16
CA PRO A 15 -18.84 -5.61 38.65
C PRO A 15 -18.58 -4.42 37.71
N SER A 16 -19.58 -4.01 36.92
CA SER A 16 -19.47 -2.99 35.88
C SER A 16 -19.26 -1.55 36.40
N PRO A 17 -18.74 -0.61 35.56
CA PRO A 17 -18.32 0.72 36.00
C PRO A 17 -19.40 1.63 36.61
N ASP A 18 -20.67 1.43 36.22
CA ASP A 18 -21.76 2.40 36.45
C ASP A 18 -22.06 2.67 37.94
N ARG A 19 -21.75 1.71 38.82
CA ARG A 19 -22.05 1.81 40.27
C ARG A 19 -21.17 2.79 41.04
N ILE A 20 -20.05 3.26 40.47
CA ILE A 20 -19.18 4.24 41.13
C ILE A 20 -19.71 5.67 40.90
N LEU A 21 -20.11 6.00 39.67
CA LEU A 21 -20.50 7.36 39.28
C LEU A 21 -21.75 7.86 40.06
N GLY A 22 -22.75 6.99 40.23
CA GLY A 22 -23.99 7.33 40.95
C GLY A 22 -23.80 7.65 42.44
N ARG A 23 -22.73 7.18 43.09
CA ARG A 23 -22.46 7.48 44.51
C ARG A 23 -21.78 8.84 44.73
N LEU A 24 -21.01 9.33 43.76
CA LEU A 24 -20.34 10.63 43.85
C LEU A 24 -21.32 11.80 43.71
N ILE A 25 -22.29 11.69 42.79
CA ILE A 25 -23.29 12.74 42.55
C ILE A 25 -24.17 12.97 43.80
N ALA A 26 -24.56 11.89 44.50
CA ALA A 26 -25.40 11.96 45.69
C ALA A 26 -24.74 12.66 46.90
N ALA A 27 -23.41 12.76 46.94
CA ALA A 27 -22.68 13.40 48.04
C ALA A 27 -22.64 14.94 47.93
N ALA A 28 -22.77 15.50 46.72
CA ALA A 28 -22.54 16.93 46.47
C ALA A 28 -23.72 17.83 46.86
N GLN A 29 -24.96 17.32 46.92
CA GLN A 29 -26.18 18.13 47.06
C GLN A 29 -26.61 18.45 48.51
N LYS A 30 -25.86 18.06 49.55
CA LYS A 30 -26.26 18.25 50.96
C LYS A 30 -25.17 18.81 51.87
N ARG A 31 -24.89 20.12 51.77
CA ARG A 31 -24.42 20.98 52.90
C ARG A 31 -24.45 22.48 52.55
N SER A 32 -25.45 23.18 53.06
CA SER A 32 -25.51 24.65 53.04
C SER A 32 -24.71 25.22 54.23
N VAL A 33 -23.62 25.94 53.96
CA VAL A 33 -22.78 26.58 55.00
C VAL A 33 -23.10 28.08 55.06
N ARG A 34 -23.28 28.61 56.28
CA ARG A 34 -23.67 30.01 56.54
C ARG A 34 -22.42 30.84 56.85
N VAL A 35 -22.12 31.83 56.01
CA VAL A 35 -20.91 32.67 56.15
C VAL A 35 -21.07 33.68 57.30
N ARG A 36 -20.00 33.87 58.08
CA ARG A 36 -19.84 34.98 59.03
C ARG A 36 -18.48 35.66 58.79
N SER A 37 -18.40 36.96 59.06
CA SER A 37 -17.32 37.85 58.62
C SER A 37 -16.05 37.79 59.48
N LEU A 38 -14.88 37.80 58.83
CA LEU A 38 -13.58 38.25 59.36
C LEU A 38 -12.75 38.86 58.19
N PRO A 39 -11.81 39.79 58.43
CA PRO A 39 -11.24 40.64 57.38
C PRO A 39 -9.86 40.20 56.87
N GLY A 40 -9.49 40.66 55.67
CA GLY A 40 -8.09 40.76 55.23
C GLY A 40 -7.68 39.94 54.00
N ARG A 41 -7.50 40.62 52.86
CA ARG A 41 -6.64 40.23 51.71
C ARG A 41 -6.73 38.78 51.18
N ALA A 42 -7.85 38.43 50.54
CA ALA A 42 -7.91 37.34 49.54
C ALA A 42 -9.03 37.58 48.51
N ALA A 43 -8.90 38.64 47.69
CA ALA A 43 -9.92 39.08 46.73
C ALA A 43 -9.53 38.84 45.26
N ALA A 44 -9.01 37.65 44.97
CA ALA A 44 -8.81 37.10 43.62
C ALA A 44 -8.87 35.56 43.71
N ILE A 45 -9.23 34.90 42.60
CA ILE A 45 -9.40 33.43 42.51
C ILE A 45 -10.55 32.89 43.41
N LEU A 46 -11.80 33.04 42.97
CA LEU A 46 -12.87 32.04 43.23
C LEU A 46 -14.19 32.19 42.41
N CYS A 47 -14.25 33.09 41.41
CA CYS A 47 -15.40 33.22 40.51
C CYS A 47 -15.27 32.44 39.17
N ALA A 48 -14.20 31.66 38.99
CA ALA A 48 -13.85 31.07 37.69
C ALA A 48 -14.24 29.58 37.51
N TRP A 49 -14.85 28.94 38.51
CA TRP A 49 -15.06 27.49 38.58
C TRP A 49 -16.55 27.08 38.70
N GLY A 50 -17.47 27.93 38.20
CA GLY A 50 -18.92 27.69 38.28
C GLY A 50 -19.70 27.70 36.96
N LEU A 51 -19.14 28.25 35.87
CA LEU A 51 -19.87 28.53 34.62
C LEU A 51 -18.96 28.37 33.39
N CYS A 52 -18.63 27.12 33.02
CA CYS A 52 -18.25 26.70 31.66
C CYS A 52 -18.16 25.17 31.52
N ALA A 53 -19.19 24.44 31.97
CA ALA A 53 -19.36 23.02 31.67
C ALA A 53 -20.20 22.81 30.40
N VAL A 54 -19.85 23.49 29.31
CA VAL A 54 -20.42 23.22 27.99
C VAL A 54 -19.69 22.00 27.41
N PRO A 55 -20.37 20.87 27.13
CA PRO A 55 -19.72 19.72 26.52
C PRO A 55 -19.27 20.08 25.10
N LEU A 56 -17.97 19.95 24.83
CA LEU A 56 -17.42 20.21 23.50
C LEU A 56 -17.95 19.20 22.48
N ASN A 57 -18.44 19.72 21.35
CA ASN A 57 -18.77 18.99 20.12
C ASN A 57 -19.74 17.80 20.27
N ALA A 58 -20.98 18.11 20.66
CA ALA A 58 -22.16 17.33 20.27
C ALA A 58 -23.12 18.19 19.42
N GLN A 59 -22.59 18.85 18.38
CA GLN A 59 -23.40 19.47 17.34
C GLN A 59 -24.07 18.34 16.55
N GLN A 60 -25.33 18.04 16.88
CA GLN A 60 -26.03 16.87 16.36
C GLN A 60 -26.10 16.92 14.83
N ALA A 61 -25.65 15.85 14.18
CA ALA A 61 -25.88 15.62 12.75
C ALA A 61 -27.39 15.71 12.49
N ALA A 62 -27.78 16.56 11.54
CA ALA A 62 -29.16 17.05 11.46
C ALA A 62 -30.17 15.92 11.26
N GLY A 63 -31.07 15.76 12.25
CA GLY A 63 -32.10 14.71 12.28
C GLY A 63 -31.58 13.26 12.37
N MET A 64 -30.27 13.03 12.56
CA MET A 64 -29.64 11.72 12.41
C MET A 64 -29.40 11.02 13.76
N ASP A 65 -29.70 9.72 13.85
CA ASP A 65 -29.40 8.92 15.03
C ASP A 65 -27.91 8.60 15.17
N THR A 66 -27.45 8.39 16.41
CA THR A 66 -26.05 8.09 16.73
C THR A 66 -25.51 6.86 15.99
N GLY A 67 -26.33 5.82 15.78
CA GLY A 67 -25.92 4.63 15.04
C GLY A 67 -25.66 4.93 13.56
N THR A 68 -26.47 5.79 12.94
CA THR A 68 -26.27 6.26 11.57
C THR A 68 -25.05 7.18 11.45
N VAL A 69 -24.81 8.05 12.44
CA VAL A 69 -23.57 8.85 12.52
C VAL A 69 -22.33 7.95 12.57
N GLU A 70 -22.30 6.94 13.45
CA GLU A 70 -21.13 6.06 13.56
C GLU A 70 -20.94 5.16 12.32
N ARG A 71 -22.02 4.67 11.68
CA ARG A 71 -21.91 3.98 10.38
C ARG A 71 -21.31 4.89 9.30
N CYS A 72 -21.73 6.15 9.23
CA CYS A 72 -21.17 7.11 8.26
C CYS A 72 -19.69 7.42 8.55
N LYS A 73 -19.31 7.60 9.83
CA LYS A 73 -17.89 7.72 10.23
C LYS A 73 -17.07 6.49 9.84
N ALA A 74 -17.59 5.28 10.06
CA ALA A 74 -16.90 4.03 9.73
C ALA A 74 -16.78 3.78 8.21
N ALA A 75 -17.71 4.29 7.40
CA ALA A 75 -17.63 4.25 5.94
C ALA A 75 -16.76 5.37 5.33
N THR A 76 -16.33 6.36 6.13
CA THR A 76 -15.47 7.47 5.69
C THR A 76 -13.99 7.14 5.94
N ALA A 77 -13.14 7.39 4.95
CA ALA A 77 -11.70 7.11 5.01
C ALA A 77 -10.86 8.29 4.51
N LEU A 78 -9.73 8.53 5.16
CA LEU A 78 -8.77 9.57 4.77
C LEU A 78 -7.93 9.05 3.60
N VAL A 79 -8.09 9.65 2.42
CA VAL A 79 -7.35 9.25 1.22
C VAL A 79 -6.02 10.01 1.13
N ARG A 80 -4.96 9.27 0.81
CA ARG A 80 -3.58 9.75 0.59
C ARG A 80 -3.08 9.22 -0.76
N PRO A 81 -2.88 10.06 -1.78
CA PRO A 81 -2.29 9.63 -3.04
C PRO A 81 -0.79 9.35 -2.84
N ASP A 82 -0.24 8.38 -3.57
CA ASP A 82 1.19 8.07 -3.45
C ASP A 82 2.10 9.21 -3.97
N LYS A 83 1.55 10.15 -4.77
CA LYS A 83 2.20 11.41 -5.20
C LYS A 83 2.08 12.56 -4.18
N GLY A 84 1.57 12.28 -2.98
CA GLY A 84 1.32 13.27 -1.93
C GLY A 84 -0.06 13.94 -2.04
N GLY A 85 -0.37 14.81 -1.06
CA GLY A 85 -1.72 15.35 -0.85
C GLY A 85 -2.55 14.53 0.15
N ARG A 86 -3.76 14.99 0.43
CA ARG A 86 -4.72 14.33 1.34
C ARG A 86 -6.13 14.90 1.17
N GLY A 87 -7.15 14.06 1.36
CA GLY A 87 -8.55 14.47 1.35
C GLY A 87 -9.48 13.40 1.91
N SER A 88 -10.78 13.54 1.65
CA SER A 88 -11.80 12.61 2.14
C SER A 88 -12.24 11.63 1.05
N SER A 89 -12.71 10.47 1.49
CA SER A 89 -13.31 9.44 0.65
C SER A 89 -14.38 8.69 1.42
N PHE A 90 -15.32 8.05 0.74
CA PHE A 90 -16.35 7.22 1.37
C PHE A 90 -16.63 5.93 0.61
N CYS A 91 -16.83 4.86 1.36
CA CYS A 91 -17.17 3.55 0.83
C CYS A 91 -18.63 3.51 0.37
N ILE A 92 -18.86 3.04 -0.87
CA ILE A 92 -20.18 2.85 -1.48
C ILE A 92 -20.59 1.38 -1.61
N HIS A 93 -19.65 0.44 -1.45
CA HIS A 93 -19.93 -0.99 -1.54
C HIS A 93 -18.94 -1.81 -0.70
N GLY A 94 -19.46 -2.74 0.12
CA GLY A 94 -18.69 -3.41 1.18
C GLY A 94 -17.49 -4.24 0.73
N ALA A 95 -17.37 -4.55 -0.57
CA ALA A 95 -16.16 -5.10 -1.16
C ALA A 95 -15.00 -4.08 -1.35
N GLY A 96 -15.06 -2.92 -0.69
CA GLY A 96 -13.97 -1.94 -0.67
C GLY A 96 -13.97 -0.97 -1.86
N LEU A 97 -15.14 -0.60 -2.38
CA LEU A 97 -15.24 0.43 -3.41
C LEU A 97 -15.51 1.79 -2.76
N PHE A 98 -14.58 2.73 -2.95
CA PHE A 98 -14.60 4.07 -2.38
C PHE A 98 -14.71 5.13 -3.47
N LEU A 99 -15.49 6.19 -3.20
CA LEU A 99 -15.47 7.43 -3.97
C LEU A 99 -14.58 8.47 -3.28
N ALA A 100 -13.85 9.24 -4.08
CA ALA A 100 -13.13 10.44 -3.66
C ALA A 100 -13.18 11.50 -4.78
N SER A 101 -12.62 12.69 -4.55
CA SER A 101 -12.49 13.71 -5.59
C SER A 101 -11.29 13.44 -6.51
N HIS A 102 -11.45 13.68 -7.82
CA HIS A 102 -10.34 13.55 -8.77
C HIS A 102 -9.19 14.51 -8.43
N HIS A 103 -9.46 15.78 -8.11
CA HIS A 103 -8.40 16.75 -7.79
C HIS A 103 -7.58 16.41 -6.52
N VAL A 104 -8.10 15.53 -5.66
CA VAL A 104 -7.37 15.03 -4.48
C VAL A 104 -6.38 13.94 -4.87
N VAL A 105 -6.75 13.07 -5.82
CA VAL A 105 -5.95 11.90 -6.22
C VAL A 105 -5.04 12.20 -7.43
N GLY A 106 -5.44 13.10 -8.31
CA GLY A 106 -4.73 13.44 -9.53
C GLY A 106 -4.52 12.21 -10.44
N SER A 107 -3.36 12.15 -11.10
CA SER A 107 -2.93 11.01 -11.93
C SER A 107 -2.20 9.93 -11.11
N SER A 108 -2.68 9.61 -9.90
CA SER A 108 -2.13 8.54 -9.07
C SER A 108 -2.92 7.24 -9.23
N ASP A 109 -2.29 6.21 -9.79
CA ASP A 109 -2.89 4.86 -9.88
C ASP A 109 -3.10 4.24 -8.49
N GLY A 110 -2.17 4.53 -7.55
CA GLY A 110 -2.16 4.05 -6.18
C GLY A 110 -2.53 5.12 -5.16
N VAL A 111 -3.30 4.70 -4.16
CA VAL A 111 -3.64 5.48 -2.97
C VAL A 111 -3.51 4.63 -1.71
N THR A 112 -3.38 5.30 -0.57
CA THR A 112 -3.54 4.70 0.76
C THR A 112 -4.81 5.26 1.40
N LEU A 113 -5.73 4.40 1.83
CA LEU A 113 -6.93 4.75 2.56
C LEU A 113 -6.72 4.49 4.05
N VAL A 114 -6.86 5.51 4.89
CA VAL A 114 -6.77 5.37 6.35
C VAL A 114 -8.17 5.26 6.93
N LEU A 115 -8.58 4.02 7.20
CA LEU A 115 -9.85 3.65 7.83
C LEU A 115 -9.79 4.01 9.32
N HIS A 116 -10.92 4.47 9.88
CA HIS A 116 -11.03 4.87 11.30
C HIS A 116 -9.92 5.83 11.78
N SER A 117 -9.41 6.68 10.87
CA SER A 117 -8.33 7.65 11.09
C SER A 117 -8.48 8.41 12.42
N GLY A 118 -7.37 8.52 13.16
CA GLY A 118 -7.27 9.19 14.46
C GLY A 118 -7.74 8.37 15.68
N SER A 119 -8.42 7.23 15.47
CA SER A 119 -8.95 6.37 16.55
C SER A 119 -7.95 5.30 17.02
N ALA A 120 -8.38 4.41 17.93
CA ALA A 120 -7.63 3.20 18.32
C ALA A 120 -7.82 2.02 17.34
N ALA A 121 -8.77 2.12 16.41
CA ALA A 121 -9.05 1.12 15.37
C ALA A 121 -8.50 1.55 14.00
N GLU A 122 -7.58 2.51 13.97
CA GLU A 122 -7.01 3.04 12.72
C GLU A 122 -6.30 1.92 11.93
N LYS A 123 -6.66 1.76 10.66
CA LYS A 123 -5.97 0.86 9.72
C LYS A 123 -5.74 1.56 8.39
N SER A 124 -4.49 1.61 7.96
CA SER A 124 -4.15 1.94 6.57
C SER A 124 -4.34 0.70 5.69
N VAL A 125 -4.98 0.87 4.53
CA VAL A 125 -5.06 -0.14 3.46
C VAL A 125 -4.67 0.50 2.14
N LYS A 126 -4.04 -0.24 1.23
CA LYS A 126 -3.82 0.21 -0.15
C LYS A 126 -5.10 0.10 -0.97
N GLY A 127 -5.29 1.10 -1.83
CA GLY A 127 -6.35 1.14 -2.83
C GLY A 127 -5.80 1.52 -4.19
N ARG A 128 -6.48 1.08 -5.25
CA ARG A 128 -6.12 1.38 -6.64
C ARG A 128 -7.25 2.14 -7.31
N VAL A 129 -6.92 3.15 -8.12
CA VAL A 129 -7.89 3.83 -8.98
C VAL A 129 -8.33 2.88 -10.10
N ILE A 130 -9.65 2.75 -10.29
CA ILE A 130 -10.24 1.85 -11.31
C ILE A 130 -11.21 2.55 -12.28
N ARG A 131 -11.65 3.77 -11.97
CA ARG A 131 -12.41 4.67 -12.86
C ARG A 131 -12.21 6.11 -12.37
N SER A 132 -12.06 7.09 -13.25
CA SER A 132 -12.07 8.50 -12.86
C SER A 132 -12.69 9.37 -13.95
N ASP A 133 -13.33 10.46 -13.53
CA ASP A 133 -13.85 11.51 -14.40
C ASP A 133 -13.34 12.86 -13.86
N GLN A 134 -12.47 13.51 -14.64
CA GLN A 134 -11.86 14.80 -14.30
C GLN A 134 -12.86 15.96 -14.43
N GLN A 135 -13.89 15.85 -15.26
CA GLN A 135 -14.91 16.88 -15.47
C GLN A 135 -15.96 16.88 -14.36
N LEU A 136 -16.30 15.70 -13.83
CA LEU A 136 -17.14 15.52 -12.65
C LEU A 136 -16.38 15.64 -11.32
N ASP A 137 -15.05 15.79 -11.35
CA ASP A 137 -14.16 15.81 -10.18
C ASP A 137 -14.32 14.57 -9.28
N ILE A 138 -14.40 13.37 -9.86
CA ILE A 138 -14.68 12.12 -9.12
C ILE A 138 -13.76 10.97 -9.52
N VAL A 139 -13.44 10.11 -8.55
CA VAL A 139 -12.63 8.90 -8.74
C VAL A 139 -13.19 7.73 -7.93
N LEU A 140 -13.18 6.55 -8.54
CA LEU A 140 -13.54 5.27 -7.93
C LEU A 140 -12.26 4.50 -7.62
N ILE A 141 -12.11 4.13 -6.36
CA ILE A 141 -10.97 3.40 -5.80
C ILE A 141 -11.46 2.02 -5.34
N HIS A 142 -10.69 0.97 -5.60
CA HIS A 142 -10.89 -0.37 -5.04
C HIS A 142 -9.77 -0.72 -4.06
N ALA A 143 -10.12 -1.08 -2.83
CA ALA A 143 -9.21 -1.61 -1.81
C ALA A 143 -9.61 -3.05 -1.49
N ALA A 144 -8.72 -4.01 -1.77
CA ALA A 144 -9.04 -5.44 -1.68
C ALA A 144 -8.86 -6.04 -0.29
N GLU A 145 -8.07 -5.40 0.58
CA GLU A 145 -7.47 -6.01 1.79
C GLU A 145 -8.43 -6.55 2.85
N LEU A 146 -9.71 -6.14 2.85
CA LEU A 146 -10.70 -6.60 3.84
C LEU A 146 -11.82 -7.48 3.27
N GLU A 147 -11.76 -7.90 1.99
CA GLU A 147 -12.59 -8.98 1.42
C GLU A 147 -14.11 -8.94 1.75
N GLY A 148 -14.72 -7.75 1.80
CA GLY A 148 -16.14 -7.57 2.15
C GLY A 148 -16.42 -6.93 3.51
N GLY A 149 -15.40 -6.77 4.36
CA GLY A 149 -15.48 -6.19 5.70
C GLY A 149 -15.57 -4.66 5.77
N TYR A 150 -15.77 -3.95 4.65
CA TYR A 150 -15.88 -2.48 4.65
C TYR A 150 -17.32 -2.03 4.96
N THR A 151 -17.51 -1.14 5.94
CA THR A 151 -18.78 -0.42 6.11
C THR A 151 -19.02 0.50 4.91
N ALA A 152 -20.23 0.51 4.35
CA ALA A 152 -20.58 1.30 3.16
C ALA A 152 -21.79 2.21 3.40
N MET A 153 -21.83 3.35 2.70
CA MET A 153 -23.00 4.24 2.63
C MET A 153 -23.85 3.92 1.39
N PRO A 154 -25.17 3.69 1.53
CA PRO A 154 -26.06 3.55 0.37
C PRO A 154 -26.28 4.90 -0.34
N LEU A 155 -26.34 4.87 -1.67
CA LEU A 155 -26.63 6.07 -2.47
C LEU A 155 -28.14 6.40 -2.46
N GLY A 156 -28.47 7.67 -2.22
CA GLY A 156 -29.83 8.19 -2.35
C GLY A 156 -30.30 8.29 -3.81
N VAL A 157 -31.38 9.05 -4.01
CA VAL A 157 -31.98 9.33 -5.33
C VAL A 157 -32.21 10.83 -5.49
N ALA A 158 -32.09 11.35 -6.72
CA ALA A 158 -32.16 12.79 -6.95
C ALA A 158 -33.56 13.41 -6.79
N THR A 159 -34.61 12.59 -6.70
CA THR A 159 -35.96 13.04 -6.29
C THR A 159 -36.01 13.52 -4.85
N ASP A 160 -35.08 13.05 -4.00
CA ASP A 160 -35.00 13.45 -2.59
C ASP A 160 -34.15 14.74 -2.43
N LEU A 161 -33.50 15.24 -3.49
CA LEU A 161 -32.80 16.52 -3.49
C LEU A 161 -33.80 17.66 -3.61
N VAL A 162 -34.12 18.28 -2.47
CA VAL A 162 -34.96 19.49 -2.37
C VAL A 162 -34.27 20.57 -1.57
N GLU A 163 -34.56 21.84 -1.85
CA GLU A 163 -34.09 22.95 -1.00
C GLU A 163 -34.59 22.80 0.43
N ARG A 164 -33.78 23.26 1.40
CA ARG A 164 -33.95 23.07 2.85
C ARG A 164 -33.81 21.63 3.35
N LEU A 165 -33.53 20.64 2.48
CA LEU A 165 -33.15 19.29 2.91
C LEU A 165 -31.95 19.36 3.86
N GLU A 166 -32.07 18.73 5.02
CA GLU A 166 -30.99 18.62 6.00
C GLU A 166 -29.97 17.58 5.56
N LEU A 167 -28.70 17.99 5.60
CA LEU A 167 -27.54 17.20 5.20
C LEU A 167 -26.48 17.21 6.31
N THR A 168 -25.66 16.17 6.36
CA THR A 168 -24.41 16.14 7.13
C THR A 168 -23.27 15.74 6.23
N ALA A 169 -22.20 16.54 6.22
CA ALA A 169 -20.98 16.27 5.48
C ALA A 169 -19.98 15.50 6.35
N PHE A 170 -19.47 14.37 5.87
CA PHE A 170 -18.47 13.54 6.55
C PHE A 170 -17.11 13.65 5.86
N GLY A 171 -16.07 14.01 6.63
CA GLY A 171 -14.73 14.21 6.08
C GLY A 171 -13.66 14.60 7.10
N TYR A 172 -12.49 14.99 6.59
CA TYR A 172 -11.30 15.37 7.36
C TYR A 172 -10.86 16.79 7.02
N PRO A 173 -11.44 17.82 7.66
CA PRO A 173 -11.15 19.21 7.31
C PRO A 173 -9.81 19.65 7.90
N TYR A 174 -9.04 20.36 7.09
CA TYR A 174 -7.79 21.01 7.44
C TYR A 174 -7.97 22.54 7.38
N PRO A 175 -8.26 23.21 8.51
CA PRO A 175 -8.38 24.66 8.54
C PRO A 175 -7.06 25.32 8.06
N PRO A 176 -7.14 26.41 7.27
CA PRO A 176 -5.96 27.17 6.87
C PRO A 176 -5.12 27.58 8.09
N GLY A 177 -3.79 27.44 7.98
CA GLY A 177 -2.86 27.70 9.08
C GLY A 177 -2.65 26.54 10.07
N THR A 178 -3.37 25.42 9.95
CA THR A 178 -3.05 24.22 10.76
C THR A 178 -1.90 23.42 10.14
N PHE A 179 -0.80 23.29 10.88
CA PHE A 179 0.27 22.36 10.55
C PHE A 179 -0.20 20.90 10.71
N PRO A 180 0.29 19.96 9.88
CA PRO A 180 -0.03 18.54 10.06
C PRO A 180 0.50 18.02 11.39
N SER A 181 -0.40 17.57 12.26
CA SER A 181 -0.06 16.79 13.45
C SER A 181 0.55 15.44 13.06
N GLN A 182 1.49 14.93 13.86
CA GLN A 182 2.05 13.58 13.69
C GLN A 182 0.97 12.48 13.74
N LYS A 183 -0.10 12.70 14.52
CA LYS A 183 -1.29 11.84 14.54
C LYS A 183 -2.30 12.28 13.49
N ASN A 184 -2.96 11.30 12.85
CA ASN A 184 -4.04 11.52 11.89
C ASN A 184 -5.31 12.09 12.57
N PRO A 185 -6.13 12.89 11.85
CA PRO A 185 -7.36 13.47 12.39
C PRO A 185 -8.50 12.45 12.51
N LEU A 186 -9.39 12.66 13.47
CA LEU A 186 -10.72 12.02 13.49
C LEU A 186 -11.60 12.58 12.36
N VAL A 187 -12.50 11.76 11.84
CA VAL A 187 -13.56 12.18 10.91
C VAL A 187 -14.54 13.11 11.61
N LYS A 188 -14.87 14.23 10.96
CA LYS A 188 -15.93 15.15 11.38
C LYS A 188 -17.24 14.86 10.67
N ALA A 189 -18.32 15.35 11.27
CA ALA A 189 -19.69 15.31 10.76
C ALA A 189 -20.25 16.73 10.87
N ASP A 190 -20.13 17.51 9.79
CA ASP A 190 -20.48 18.93 9.76
C ASP A 190 -21.89 19.10 9.14
N ALA A 191 -22.86 19.54 9.94
CA ALA A 191 -24.27 19.62 9.53
C ALA A 191 -24.62 20.92 8.77
N GLY A 192 -25.63 20.86 7.91
CA GLY A 192 -26.20 22.01 7.19
C GLY A 192 -27.44 21.64 6.37
N ARG A 193 -27.83 22.50 5.43
CA ARG A 193 -29.02 22.38 4.57
C ARG A 193 -28.72 22.76 3.14
N ILE A 194 -29.45 22.16 2.19
CA ILE A 194 -29.44 22.59 0.79
C ILE A 194 -29.98 24.01 0.69
N THR A 195 -29.15 24.95 0.24
CA THR A 195 -29.51 26.37 0.07
C THR A 195 -30.01 26.70 -1.33
N ALA A 196 -29.53 25.97 -2.35
CA ALA A 196 -29.99 26.06 -3.73
C ALA A 196 -29.68 24.77 -4.51
N LEU A 197 -30.41 24.54 -5.60
CA LEU A 197 -30.16 23.44 -6.54
C LEU A 197 -29.93 24.00 -7.95
N LYS A 198 -28.67 24.07 -8.39
CA LYS A 198 -28.40 24.49 -9.78
C LYS A 198 -28.74 23.34 -10.72
N SER A 199 -29.62 23.61 -11.68
CA SER A 199 -30.02 22.66 -12.72
C SER A 199 -29.72 23.20 -14.12
N GLU A 200 -29.36 22.30 -15.03
CA GLU A 200 -29.12 22.53 -16.46
C GLU A 200 -29.85 21.41 -17.22
N ASP A 201 -30.58 21.76 -18.28
CA ASP A 201 -31.40 20.82 -19.09
C ASP A 201 -32.28 19.85 -18.26
N GLY A 202 -32.89 20.37 -17.19
CA GLY A 202 -33.75 19.62 -16.28
C GLY A 202 -33.03 18.65 -15.32
N ARG A 203 -31.69 18.59 -15.35
CA ARG A 203 -30.87 17.81 -14.42
C ARG A 203 -30.20 18.70 -13.39
N ILE A 204 -30.21 18.29 -12.12
CA ILE A 204 -29.40 18.92 -11.07
C ILE A 204 -27.92 18.69 -11.39
N VAL A 205 -27.14 19.75 -11.51
CA VAL A 205 -25.69 19.71 -11.78
C VAL A 205 -24.85 20.11 -10.56
N ARG A 206 -25.42 20.86 -9.61
CA ARG A 206 -24.75 21.27 -8.37
C ARG A 206 -25.75 21.41 -7.23
N VAL A 207 -25.46 20.78 -6.09
CA VAL A 207 -26.09 21.09 -4.80
C VAL A 207 -25.31 22.22 -4.14
N GLU A 208 -26.00 23.23 -3.63
CA GLU A 208 -25.42 24.30 -2.81
C GLU A 208 -25.85 24.13 -1.35
N THR A 209 -24.97 24.42 -0.39
CA THR A 209 -25.21 24.14 1.05
C THR A 209 -24.57 25.17 1.97
N ASP A 210 -25.18 25.39 3.15
CA ASP A 210 -24.62 26.17 4.26
C ASP A 210 -23.72 25.33 5.20
N ALA A 211 -23.59 24.02 4.97
CA ALA A 211 -22.71 23.15 5.75
C ALA A 211 -21.25 23.64 5.68
N VAL A 212 -20.65 23.89 6.85
CA VAL A 212 -19.32 24.55 6.96
C VAL A 212 -18.19 23.56 6.64
N VAL A 213 -17.86 23.42 5.35
CA VAL A 213 -16.79 22.52 4.89
C VAL A 213 -15.53 23.29 4.45
N PHE A 214 -14.36 22.69 4.71
CA PHE A 214 -13.03 23.26 4.46
C PHE A 214 -12.20 22.35 3.55
N GLY A 215 -11.05 22.84 3.08
CA GLY A 215 -10.07 22.00 2.35
C GLY A 215 -9.73 20.74 3.14
N GLY A 216 -9.71 19.58 2.47
CA GLY A 216 -9.66 18.26 3.10
C GLY A 216 -11.00 17.54 3.17
N ASN A 217 -12.13 18.25 3.24
CA ASN A 217 -13.46 17.64 3.10
C ASN A 217 -13.77 17.21 1.66
N SER A 218 -13.05 17.72 0.65
CA SER A 218 -13.10 17.27 -0.75
C SER A 218 -13.14 15.74 -0.86
N GLY A 219 -14.11 15.21 -1.62
CA GLY A 219 -14.34 13.77 -1.80
C GLY A 219 -15.12 13.10 -0.66
N GLY A 220 -15.46 13.82 0.41
CA GLY A 220 -16.30 13.32 1.50
C GLY A 220 -17.78 13.23 1.12
N ALA A 221 -18.55 12.41 1.83
CA ALA A 221 -19.97 12.24 1.58
C ALA A 221 -20.81 13.39 2.17
N MET A 222 -21.82 13.85 1.45
CA MET A 222 -22.97 14.56 2.03
C MET A 222 -24.16 13.60 2.07
N VAL A 223 -24.68 13.31 3.27
CA VAL A 223 -25.79 12.37 3.49
C VAL A 223 -27.00 13.07 4.11
N ASN A 224 -28.21 12.58 3.83
CA ASN A 224 -29.42 13.00 4.54
C ASN A 224 -29.53 12.32 5.93
N GLY A 225 -30.53 12.69 6.74
CA GLY A 225 -30.73 12.13 8.09
C GLY A 225 -30.93 10.60 8.17
N LYS A 226 -31.22 9.92 7.04
CA LYS A 226 -31.29 8.44 6.95
C LYS A 226 -29.92 7.79 6.66
N GLY A 227 -28.86 8.58 6.45
CA GLY A 227 -27.55 8.11 6.02
C GLY A 227 -27.44 7.76 4.53
N LEU A 228 -28.39 8.21 3.69
CA LEU A 228 -28.29 8.04 2.23
C LEU A 228 -27.42 9.14 1.63
N VAL A 229 -26.47 8.80 0.76
CA VAL A 229 -25.60 9.77 0.08
C VAL A 229 -26.41 10.60 -0.92
N MET A 230 -26.45 11.90 -0.70
CA MET A 230 -27.12 12.90 -1.54
C MET A 230 -26.15 13.65 -2.45
N GLY A 231 -24.85 13.62 -2.12
CA GLY A 231 -23.77 14.12 -2.97
C GLY A 231 -22.39 13.89 -2.38
N ALA A 232 -21.35 14.36 -3.06
CA ALA A 232 -19.97 14.36 -2.60
C ALA A 232 -19.41 15.80 -2.56
N VAL A 233 -18.65 16.14 -1.52
CA VAL A 233 -18.07 17.48 -1.34
C VAL A 233 -17.09 17.77 -2.49
N ALA A 234 -17.36 18.82 -3.25
CA ALA A 234 -16.55 19.21 -4.42
C ALA A 234 -15.39 20.14 -4.05
N ALA A 235 -14.45 20.36 -4.98
CA ALA A 235 -13.52 21.49 -4.90
C ALA A 235 -14.26 22.85 -4.85
N GLY A 236 -13.63 23.82 -4.19
CA GLY A 236 -14.10 25.22 -4.13
C GLY A 236 -13.02 26.18 -4.61
N LYS A 237 -13.40 27.43 -4.92
CA LYS A 237 -12.42 28.46 -5.29
C LYS A 237 -11.64 28.92 -4.05
N PRO A 238 -10.30 29.08 -4.12
CA PRO A 238 -9.49 29.58 -3.00
C PRO A 238 -10.05 30.88 -2.43
N GLY A 239 -10.03 31.00 -1.09
CA GLY A 239 -10.49 32.20 -0.38
C GLY A 239 -12.00 32.36 -0.26
N LYS A 240 -12.83 31.39 -0.69
CA LYS A 240 -14.27 31.34 -0.40
C LYS A 240 -14.63 30.11 0.43
N PRO A 241 -15.66 30.18 1.29
CA PRO A 241 -16.27 28.98 1.89
C PRO A 241 -16.64 27.98 0.80
N LEU A 242 -16.40 26.69 1.05
CA LEU A 242 -16.89 25.63 0.19
C LEU A 242 -18.37 25.40 0.55
N SER A 243 -19.24 25.57 -0.45
CA SER A 243 -20.70 25.46 -0.30
C SER A 243 -21.30 24.58 -1.41
N TYR A 244 -20.54 23.64 -1.98
CA TYR A 244 -20.91 22.91 -3.20
C TYR A 244 -20.66 21.40 -3.11
N ALA A 245 -21.56 20.63 -3.72
CA ALA A 245 -21.41 19.18 -3.88
C ALA A 245 -21.80 18.69 -5.29
N ILE A 246 -21.12 17.62 -5.71
CA ILE A 246 -21.49 16.78 -6.86
C ILE A 246 -22.76 16.02 -6.46
N PRO A 247 -23.91 16.21 -7.11
CA PRO A 247 -25.18 15.63 -6.67
C PRO A 247 -25.31 14.14 -7.02
N VAL A 248 -26.12 13.39 -6.26
CA VAL A 248 -26.22 11.93 -6.36
C VAL A 248 -26.61 11.39 -7.75
N ASN A 249 -27.35 12.15 -8.56
CA ASN A 249 -27.58 11.77 -9.97
C ASN A 249 -26.27 11.72 -10.78
N ARG A 250 -25.37 12.69 -10.62
CA ARG A 250 -24.09 12.71 -11.34
C ARG A 250 -23.13 11.63 -10.82
N ILE A 251 -23.22 11.29 -9.53
CA ILE A 251 -22.53 10.13 -8.96
C ILE A 251 -23.07 8.82 -9.58
N ARG A 252 -24.39 8.68 -9.72
CA ARG A 252 -25.03 7.53 -10.39
C ARG A 252 -24.72 7.46 -11.89
N ASP A 253 -24.71 8.60 -12.59
CA ASP A 253 -24.26 8.69 -13.99
C ASP A 253 -22.81 8.17 -14.13
N PHE A 254 -21.91 8.60 -13.24
CA PHE A 254 -20.50 8.14 -13.21
C PHE A 254 -20.35 6.65 -12.86
N LEU A 255 -21.22 6.11 -12.00
CA LEU A 255 -21.24 4.70 -11.62
C LEU A 255 -22.01 3.79 -12.59
N ALA A 256 -22.65 4.36 -13.62
CA ALA A 256 -23.43 3.59 -14.57
C ALA A 256 -22.62 2.45 -15.22
N GLY A 257 -23.29 1.34 -15.49
CA GLY A 257 -22.67 0.12 -16.00
C GLY A 257 -21.91 -0.66 -14.92
N ALA A 258 -20.82 -1.31 -15.32
CA ALA A 258 -20.02 -2.19 -14.47
C ALA A 258 -18.62 -1.63 -14.22
N ALA A 259 -18.20 -1.56 -12.96
CA ALA A 259 -16.80 -1.37 -12.62
C ALA A 259 -16.07 -2.70 -12.70
N ILE A 260 -14.95 -2.72 -13.42
CA ILE A 260 -14.10 -3.91 -13.59
C ILE A 260 -12.85 -3.69 -12.74
N VAL A 261 -12.40 -4.75 -12.09
CA VAL A 261 -11.10 -4.84 -11.41
C VAL A 261 -10.37 -6.02 -12.02
N PHE A 262 -9.60 -5.74 -13.07
CA PHE A 262 -8.67 -6.69 -13.68
C PHE A 262 -7.24 -6.24 -13.41
N GLU A 263 -6.50 -7.04 -12.66
CA GLU A 263 -5.05 -6.92 -12.51
C GLU A 263 -4.42 -8.04 -13.35
N PRO A 264 -3.86 -7.74 -14.53
CA PRO A 264 -3.34 -8.78 -15.40
C PRO A 264 -2.15 -9.49 -14.75
N PRO A 265 -2.05 -10.84 -14.85
CA PRO A 265 -0.89 -11.56 -14.37
C PRO A 265 0.36 -11.15 -15.19
N PRO A 266 1.54 -11.04 -14.57
CA PRO A 266 2.78 -10.82 -15.31
C PRO A 266 3.16 -12.12 -16.05
N ILE A 267 3.42 -12.01 -17.35
CA ILE A 267 3.64 -13.17 -18.24
C ILE A 267 5.12 -13.24 -18.62
N LEU A 268 5.78 -14.38 -18.43
CA LEU A 268 7.11 -14.62 -18.99
C LEU A 268 7.03 -14.67 -20.51
N GLU A 269 7.91 -13.96 -21.22
CA GLU A 269 7.84 -13.85 -22.68
C GLU A 269 8.00 -15.21 -23.39
N ARG A 270 8.94 -16.04 -22.91
CA ARG A 270 9.12 -17.46 -23.33
C ARG A 270 7.97 -18.40 -22.93
N GLU A 271 6.96 -17.91 -22.21
CA GLU A 271 5.77 -18.65 -21.80
C GLU A 271 4.46 -18.02 -22.33
N LYS A 272 4.54 -17.05 -23.24
CA LYS A 272 3.36 -16.40 -23.84
C LYS A 272 2.34 -17.36 -24.48
N SER A 273 2.77 -18.56 -24.87
CA SER A 273 1.93 -19.63 -25.41
C SER A 273 1.45 -20.68 -24.37
N LYS A 274 1.87 -20.60 -23.11
CA LYS A 274 1.46 -21.54 -22.04
C LYS A 274 0.16 -21.09 -21.36
N PRO A 275 -0.73 -22.02 -20.93
CA PRO A 275 -1.96 -21.66 -20.23
C PRO A 275 -1.70 -20.87 -18.94
N THR A 276 -2.16 -19.62 -18.93
CA THR A 276 -2.08 -18.66 -17.82
C THR A 276 -3.48 -18.47 -17.23
N ASP A 277 -3.58 -18.33 -15.91
CA ASP A 277 -4.83 -18.05 -15.21
C ASP A 277 -5.11 -16.53 -15.20
N PHE A 278 -6.29 -16.14 -15.66
CA PHE A 278 -6.78 -14.76 -15.67
C PHE A 278 -7.98 -14.64 -14.73
N GLU A 279 -8.00 -13.60 -13.89
CA GLU A 279 -9.10 -13.30 -12.98
C GLU A 279 -9.45 -11.81 -13.00
N CYS A 280 -10.75 -11.49 -13.00
CA CYS A 280 -11.24 -10.15 -12.72
C CYS A 280 -12.45 -10.17 -11.77
N ARG A 281 -12.65 -9.08 -11.03
CA ARG A 281 -13.92 -8.79 -10.34
C ARG A 281 -14.75 -7.79 -11.15
N VAL A 282 -16.06 -7.96 -11.16
CA VAL A 282 -17.04 -7.13 -11.88
C VAL A 282 -18.15 -6.70 -10.91
N PHE A 283 -18.39 -5.40 -10.80
CA PHE A 283 -19.32 -4.81 -9.84
C PHE A 283 -20.38 -3.96 -10.54
N LEU A 284 -21.65 -4.18 -10.18
CA LEU A 284 -22.80 -3.33 -10.54
C LEU A 284 -23.21 -2.49 -9.33
N PHE A 285 -23.68 -1.25 -9.56
CA PHE A 285 -24.04 -0.31 -8.48
C PHE A 285 -25.55 -0.07 -8.35
N ASP A 286 -26.34 -0.53 -9.32
CA ASP A 286 -27.80 -0.57 -9.22
C ASP A 286 -28.27 -1.96 -8.78
N ASN A 287 -29.38 -2.02 -8.04
CA ASN A 287 -29.88 -3.21 -7.34
C ASN A 287 -30.41 -4.35 -8.25
N THR A 288 -30.04 -4.38 -9.54
CA THR A 288 -30.28 -5.54 -10.40
C THR A 288 -29.34 -6.67 -9.97
N GLU A 289 -29.88 -7.74 -9.40
CA GLU A 289 -29.08 -8.94 -9.14
C GLU A 289 -28.48 -9.49 -10.44
N SER A 290 -27.19 -9.83 -10.40
CA SER A 290 -26.38 -10.18 -11.57
C SER A 290 -26.85 -11.49 -12.22
N THR A 291 -27.80 -11.37 -13.13
CA THR A 291 -28.22 -12.44 -14.05
C THR A 291 -27.77 -12.08 -15.46
N ASN A 292 -27.16 -13.05 -16.14
CA ASN A 292 -26.71 -12.97 -17.54
C ASN A 292 -25.71 -11.84 -17.86
N LEU A 293 -24.66 -11.70 -17.03
CA LEU A 293 -23.43 -11.03 -17.44
C LEU A 293 -22.53 -12.01 -18.21
N THR A 294 -21.93 -11.56 -19.32
CA THR A 294 -20.82 -12.25 -20.00
C THR A 294 -19.57 -11.39 -19.97
N VAL A 295 -18.42 -12.01 -19.75
CA VAL A 295 -17.14 -11.33 -19.54
C VAL A 295 -16.10 -11.90 -20.49
N GLN A 296 -15.56 -11.07 -21.37
CA GLN A 296 -14.64 -11.50 -22.43
C GLN A 296 -13.37 -10.66 -22.42
N LEU A 297 -12.22 -11.32 -22.41
CA LEU A 297 -10.89 -10.74 -22.48
C LEU A 297 -10.30 -11.00 -23.88
N THR A 298 -10.09 -9.95 -24.66
CA THR A 298 -9.27 -10.01 -25.87
C THR A 298 -7.84 -9.57 -25.53
N LEU A 299 -6.86 -10.39 -25.88
CA LEU A 299 -5.43 -10.07 -25.83
C LEU A 299 -4.90 -9.93 -27.25
N ARG A 300 -4.14 -8.89 -27.58
CA ARG A 300 -3.63 -8.63 -28.93
C ARG A 300 -2.13 -8.31 -28.92
N SER A 301 -1.37 -8.97 -29.79
CA SER A 301 0.03 -8.65 -30.05
C SER A 301 0.18 -7.40 -30.92
N GLU A 302 1.39 -6.83 -30.96
CA GLU A 302 1.72 -5.73 -31.86
C GLU A 302 1.64 -6.12 -33.35
N SER A 303 1.86 -7.40 -33.66
CA SER A 303 1.61 -8.01 -34.97
C SER A 303 0.13 -8.19 -35.32
N GLY A 304 -0.80 -7.72 -34.47
CA GLY A 304 -2.23 -7.71 -34.72
C GLY A 304 -2.97 -9.01 -34.41
N ALA A 305 -2.24 -10.13 -34.22
CA ALA A 305 -2.81 -11.41 -33.81
C ALA A 305 -3.52 -11.27 -32.45
N ALA A 306 -4.67 -11.94 -32.29
CA ALA A 306 -5.51 -11.80 -31.10
C ALA A 306 -6.00 -13.14 -30.55
N THR A 307 -5.95 -13.28 -29.24
CA THR A 307 -6.59 -14.35 -28.47
C THR A 307 -7.86 -13.79 -27.85
N VAL A 308 -8.98 -14.48 -27.99
CA VAL A 308 -10.25 -14.15 -27.30
C VAL A 308 -10.51 -15.20 -26.24
N ILE A 309 -10.82 -14.77 -25.02
CA ILE A 309 -10.93 -15.61 -23.83
C ILE A 309 -12.22 -15.24 -23.09
N ASP A 310 -13.16 -16.18 -22.98
CA ASP A 310 -14.39 -15.98 -22.20
C ASP A 310 -14.15 -16.38 -20.73
N LEU A 311 -14.36 -15.44 -19.80
CA LEU A 311 -14.19 -15.66 -18.36
C LEU A 311 -15.52 -16.14 -17.75
N ARG A 312 -15.46 -17.25 -17.02
CA ARG A 312 -16.63 -17.86 -16.37
C ARG A 312 -16.78 -17.34 -14.95
N ALA A 313 -18.00 -17.11 -14.51
CA ALA A 313 -18.28 -16.72 -13.13
C ALA A 313 -17.87 -17.83 -12.15
N THR A 314 -17.14 -17.47 -11.10
CA THR A 314 -16.69 -18.36 -10.00
C THR A 314 -17.17 -17.88 -8.62
N GLY A 315 -17.94 -16.79 -8.57
CA GLY A 315 -18.53 -16.21 -7.36
C GLY A 315 -19.45 -15.03 -7.70
N LYS A 316 -20.02 -14.36 -6.68
CA LYS A 316 -21.01 -13.27 -6.88
C LYS A 316 -20.55 -12.14 -7.81
N ASN A 317 -19.24 -11.88 -7.84
CA ASN A 317 -18.60 -10.83 -8.63
C ASN A 317 -17.30 -11.27 -9.32
N ALA A 318 -16.87 -12.52 -9.16
CA ALA A 318 -15.55 -13.01 -9.59
C ALA A 318 -15.67 -13.84 -10.87
N TYR A 319 -14.78 -13.61 -11.82
CA TYR A 319 -14.75 -14.26 -13.14
C TYR A 319 -13.34 -14.73 -13.46
N ARG A 320 -13.19 -15.98 -13.93
CA ARG A 320 -11.89 -16.62 -14.20
C ARG A 320 -11.85 -17.37 -15.53
N ALA A 321 -10.67 -17.45 -16.12
CA ALA A 321 -10.34 -18.33 -17.25
C ALA A 321 -8.89 -18.82 -17.15
N LYS A 322 -8.58 -19.97 -17.78
CA LYS A 322 -7.20 -20.42 -18.00
C LYS A 322 -6.97 -20.62 -19.50
N ALA A 323 -6.09 -19.83 -20.10
CA ALA A 323 -5.87 -19.81 -21.55
C ALA A 323 -4.43 -19.41 -21.90
N ALA A 324 -3.95 -19.79 -23.08
CA ALA A 324 -2.66 -19.33 -23.59
C ALA A 324 -2.76 -17.84 -23.98
N PRO A 325 -1.94 -16.92 -23.43
CA PRO A 325 -2.04 -15.49 -23.73
C PRO A 325 -1.92 -15.14 -25.22
N CYS A 326 -0.92 -15.71 -25.91
CA CYS A 326 -0.61 -15.45 -27.31
C CYS A 326 0.11 -16.66 -27.94
N ALA A 327 -0.45 -17.22 -29.00
CA ALA A 327 0.17 -18.32 -29.76
C ALA A 327 1.15 -17.84 -30.86
N ALA A 328 1.19 -16.55 -31.15
CA ALA A 328 2.01 -15.99 -32.23
C ALA A 328 3.46 -15.73 -31.82
N GLU A 329 4.38 -15.79 -32.79
CA GLU A 329 5.68 -15.12 -32.63
C GLU A 329 5.48 -13.62 -32.40
N MET A 330 6.31 -13.06 -31.53
CA MET A 330 6.40 -11.64 -31.26
C MET A 330 7.88 -11.28 -31.31
N LYS A 331 8.23 -10.21 -32.02
CA LYS A 331 9.60 -9.71 -32.19
C LYS A 331 9.57 -8.24 -31.84
N ALA A 332 10.35 -7.84 -30.85
CA ALA A 332 10.51 -6.43 -30.49
C ALA A 332 11.39 -5.72 -31.52
N ALA A 333 11.20 -4.40 -31.65
CA ALA A 333 12.30 -3.55 -32.10
C ALA A 333 13.40 -3.54 -31.02
N PRO A 334 14.70 -3.36 -31.37
CA PRO A 334 15.77 -3.25 -30.38
C PRO A 334 15.47 -2.17 -29.33
N GLY A 335 15.48 -2.54 -28.05
CA GLY A 335 15.19 -1.64 -26.93
C GLY A 335 13.70 -1.47 -26.57
N GLN A 336 12.78 -2.14 -27.26
CA GLN A 336 11.34 -2.11 -26.92
C GLN A 336 10.94 -3.31 -26.04
N GLU A 337 10.20 -3.07 -24.96
CA GLU A 337 9.54 -4.14 -24.20
C GLU A 337 8.32 -4.68 -24.97
N LEU A 338 8.18 -6.01 -25.06
CA LEU A 338 7.00 -6.62 -25.66
C LEU A 338 5.79 -6.51 -24.73
N SER A 339 4.61 -6.25 -25.30
CA SER A 339 3.36 -6.28 -24.55
C SER A 339 2.20 -6.91 -25.32
N LEU A 340 1.21 -7.40 -24.58
CA LEU A 340 -0.11 -7.75 -25.10
C LEU A 340 -1.09 -6.64 -24.72
N LYS A 341 -1.65 -5.94 -25.71
CA LYS A 341 -2.75 -5.00 -25.46
C LYS A 341 -3.99 -5.78 -25.09
N TYR A 342 -4.62 -5.47 -23.96
CA TYR A 342 -5.84 -6.14 -23.52
C TYR A 342 -7.06 -5.24 -23.66
N ARG A 343 -8.19 -5.87 -23.96
CA ARG A 343 -9.53 -5.28 -23.92
C ARG A 343 -10.47 -6.27 -23.23
N LEU A 344 -10.93 -5.92 -22.05
CA LEU A 344 -11.87 -6.71 -21.26
C LEU A 344 -13.25 -6.04 -21.34
N VAL A 345 -14.21 -6.76 -21.88
CA VAL A 345 -15.59 -6.31 -22.13
C VAL A 345 -16.55 -7.07 -21.21
N VAL A 346 -17.50 -6.34 -20.62
CA VAL A 346 -18.61 -6.93 -19.87
C VAL A 346 -19.91 -6.55 -20.58
N MET A 347 -20.69 -7.56 -20.96
CA MET A 347 -22.02 -7.41 -21.57
C MET A 347 -23.11 -7.85 -20.59
N GLN A 348 -24.30 -7.28 -20.72
CA GLN A 348 -25.53 -7.68 -20.04
C GLN A 348 -26.61 -7.88 -21.11
N GLY A 349 -26.81 -9.13 -21.53
CA GLY A 349 -27.42 -9.39 -22.84
C GLY A 349 -26.61 -8.69 -23.95
N ASP A 350 -27.28 -8.07 -24.92
CA ASP A 350 -26.63 -7.38 -26.04
C ASP A 350 -26.02 -6.01 -25.67
N ARG A 351 -26.20 -5.53 -24.44
CA ARG A 351 -25.71 -4.22 -23.99
C ARG A 351 -24.32 -4.32 -23.37
N GLN A 352 -23.33 -3.62 -23.93
CA GLN A 352 -22.05 -3.41 -23.24
C GLN A 352 -22.29 -2.56 -21.98
N VAL A 353 -21.92 -3.10 -20.81
CA VAL A 353 -22.02 -2.42 -19.51
C VAL A 353 -20.66 -2.09 -18.90
N GLY A 354 -19.59 -2.78 -19.28
CA GLY A 354 -18.24 -2.51 -18.79
C GLY A 354 -17.19 -2.64 -19.89
N LEU A 355 -16.13 -1.83 -19.77
CA LEU A 355 -14.94 -1.87 -20.61
C LEU A 355 -13.72 -1.51 -19.76
N GLN A 356 -12.66 -2.30 -19.82
CA GLN A 356 -11.33 -1.97 -19.29
C GLN A 356 -10.29 -2.33 -20.35
N GLU A 357 -9.39 -1.40 -20.66
CA GLU A 357 -8.31 -1.60 -21.65
C GLU A 357 -6.95 -1.25 -21.04
N GLY A 358 -5.88 -1.81 -21.62
CA GLY A 358 -4.52 -1.55 -21.18
C GLY A 358 -3.49 -2.46 -21.86
N ALA A 359 -2.37 -2.70 -21.21
CA ALA A 359 -1.33 -3.61 -21.67
C ALA A 359 -0.89 -4.58 -20.56
N ILE A 360 -0.45 -5.78 -20.96
CA ILE A 360 0.24 -6.75 -20.13
C ILE A 360 1.69 -6.82 -20.64
N PRO A 361 2.71 -6.39 -19.87
CA PRO A 361 4.09 -6.53 -20.29
C PRO A 361 4.49 -8.01 -20.32
N LEU A 362 5.25 -8.41 -21.34
CA LEU A 362 5.88 -9.72 -21.42
C LEU A 362 7.29 -9.62 -20.84
N VAL A 363 7.48 -10.24 -19.68
CA VAL A 363 8.70 -10.15 -18.90
C VAL A 363 9.79 -11.03 -19.52
N SER A 364 10.93 -10.42 -19.82
CA SER A 364 12.20 -11.11 -20.03
C SER A 364 13.21 -10.68 -18.98
N PHE A 365 13.72 -11.65 -18.22
CA PHE A 365 14.77 -11.46 -17.23
C PHE A 365 16.19 -11.48 -17.85
N GLU A 366 16.29 -11.62 -19.17
CA GLU A 366 17.53 -11.41 -19.91
C GLU A 366 17.72 -9.91 -20.26
N HIS A 367 16.62 -9.13 -20.34
CA HIS A 367 16.69 -7.69 -20.58
C HIS A 367 17.33 -6.96 -19.40
N GLY A 368 18.47 -6.31 -19.64
CA GLY A 368 19.20 -5.51 -18.65
C GLY A 368 19.93 -6.36 -17.60
N LEU A 369 20.06 -7.68 -17.81
CA LEU A 369 20.79 -8.57 -16.92
C LEU A 369 22.30 -8.36 -17.14
N VAL A 370 23.01 -7.90 -16.10
CA VAL A 370 24.44 -7.59 -16.15
C VAL A 370 25.30 -8.78 -15.72
N SER A 371 24.87 -9.52 -14.71
CA SER A 371 25.56 -10.73 -14.23
C SER A 371 24.56 -11.68 -13.57
N TYR A 372 24.75 -12.99 -13.76
CA TYR A 372 23.97 -14.02 -13.09
C TYR A 372 24.85 -15.14 -12.54
N LEU A 373 25.02 -15.23 -11.22
CA LEU A 373 25.81 -16.27 -10.56
C LEU A 373 24.91 -17.42 -10.12
N LYS A 374 25.24 -18.63 -10.59
CA LYS A 374 24.54 -19.91 -10.29
C LYS A 374 25.28 -20.82 -9.29
N PHE A 375 26.53 -20.48 -8.97
CA PHE A 375 27.44 -21.24 -8.09
C PHE A 375 27.66 -22.72 -8.45
N SER A 376 27.40 -23.08 -9.72
CA SER A 376 27.47 -24.45 -10.26
C SER A 376 28.88 -25.03 -10.34
N GLU A 377 29.93 -24.21 -10.15
CA GLU A 377 31.33 -24.61 -10.26
C GLU A 377 31.68 -25.69 -9.23
N GLY A 378 31.25 -25.49 -7.98
CA GLY A 378 31.46 -26.43 -6.88
C GLY A 378 32.83 -26.35 -6.19
N GLU A 379 33.77 -25.51 -6.65
CA GLU A 379 35.04 -25.22 -5.99
C GLU A 379 35.71 -23.94 -6.54
N GLY A 380 36.80 -23.50 -5.88
CA GLY A 380 37.66 -22.42 -6.37
C GLY A 380 37.26 -21.01 -5.91
N ASN A 381 37.86 -20.00 -6.56
CA ASN A 381 37.77 -18.58 -6.22
C ASN A 381 36.98 -17.75 -7.26
N ARG A 382 36.20 -18.38 -8.14
CA ARG A 382 35.45 -17.72 -9.22
C ARG A 382 34.05 -18.32 -9.35
N ALA A 383 33.03 -17.51 -9.15
CA ALA A 383 31.65 -17.81 -9.52
C ALA A 383 31.40 -17.30 -10.95
N ALA A 384 31.01 -18.17 -11.89
CA ALA A 384 30.87 -17.78 -13.28
C ALA A 384 29.53 -17.09 -13.53
N ASP A 385 29.62 -15.84 -13.98
CA ASP A 385 28.52 -15.17 -14.68
C ASP A 385 27.99 -16.04 -15.83
N SER A 386 26.71 -16.41 -15.69
CA SER A 386 25.91 -17.23 -16.59
C SER A 386 24.96 -16.39 -17.46
N SER A 387 25.01 -15.06 -17.38
CA SER A 387 24.27 -14.15 -18.29
C SER A 387 24.92 -14.00 -19.67
N GLY A 388 26.18 -14.46 -19.81
CA GLY A 388 26.96 -14.37 -21.05
C GLY A 388 27.82 -13.11 -21.18
N HIS A 389 27.72 -12.14 -20.26
CA HIS A 389 28.44 -10.87 -20.32
C HIS A 389 29.88 -10.91 -19.78
N GLY A 390 30.27 -12.01 -19.11
CA GLY A 390 31.62 -12.21 -18.58
C GLY A 390 31.88 -11.55 -17.22
N ASN A 391 30.84 -11.04 -16.56
CA ASN A 391 30.92 -10.29 -15.30
C ASN A 391 31.02 -11.25 -14.09
N HIS A 392 31.97 -12.19 -14.14
CA HIS A 392 32.16 -13.25 -13.15
C HIS A 392 32.56 -12.70 -11.76
N GLY A 393 32.03 -13.30 -10.69
CA GLY A 393 32.35 -12.90 -9.33
C GLY A 393 33.63 -13.56 -8.80
N THR A 394 34.45 -12.79 -8.07
CA THR A 394 35.60 -13.32 -7.30
C THR A 394 35.10 -13.81 -5.93
N VAL A 395 35.55 -14.98 -5.48
CA VAL A 395 35.11 -15.59 -4.22
C VAL A 395 36.29 -15.64 -3.24
N ALA A 396 36.08 -15.15 -2.02
CA ALA A 396 37.11 -15.06 -0.98
C ALA A 396 36.60 -15.52 0.41
N GLY A 397 37.53 -15.89 1.30
CA GLY A 397 37.28 -16.46 2.63
C GLY A 397 37.13 -17.99 2.65
N ASN A 398 37.28 -18.66 1.51
CA ASN A 398 37.07 -20.11 1.34
C ASN A 398 35.68 -20.60 1.82
N PRO A 399 34.56 -20.02 1.32
CA PRO A 399 33.22 -20.54 1.57
C PRO A 399 33.08 -21.98 1.08
N LYS A 400 32.15 -22.73 1.71
CA LYS A 400 31.90 -24.13 1.36
C LYS A 400 30.94 -24.20 0.19
N TRP A 401 31.40 -24.74 -0.93
CA TRP A 401 30.55 -25.02 -2.08
C TRP A 401 29.76 -26.31 -1.86
N ILE A 402 28.51 -26.33 -2.32
CA ILE A 402 27.58 -27.46 -2.23
C ILE A 402 26.91 -27.59 -3.61
N ARG A 403 27.03 -28.75 -4.28
CA ARG A 403 26.25 -29.02 -5.50
C ARG A 403 24.86 -29.52 -5.12
N ASP A 404 23.83 -29.01 -5.80
CA ASP A 404 22.46 -29.50 -5.66
C ASP A 404 21.96 -30.13 -6.97
N ALA A 405 20.65 -30.39 -7.09
CA ALA A 405 20.06 -31.04 -8.26
C ALA A 405 19.64 -30.07 -9.38
N LEU A 406 19.90 -28.77 -9.23
CA LEU A 406 19.47 -27.68 -10.13
C LEU A 406 20.64 -26.84 -10.63
N ASP A 407 21.51 -26.37 -9.74
CA ASP A 407 22.83 -25.77 -10.05
C ASP A 407 23.77 -26.00 -8.83
N GLY A 408 24.25 -24.94 -8.17
CA GLY A 408 25.02 -25.04 -6.94
C GLY A 408 24.61 -23.99 -5.90
N VAL A 409 25.19 -24.15 -4.71
CA VAL A 409 24.94 -23.36 -3.51
C VAL A 409 26.29 -23.03 -2.87
N ILE A 410 26.46 -21.79 -2.41
CA ILE A 410 27.64 -21.33 -1.70
C ILE A 410 27.28 -21.04 -0.23
N GLU A 411 27.96 -21.71 0.69
CA GLU A 411 27.72 -21.65 2.14
C GLU A 411 28.74 -20.70 2.80
N MET A 412 28.19 -19.63 3.40
CA MET A 412 28.89 -18.48 3.93
C MET A 412 29.03 -18.58 5.45
N ASN A 413 30.26 -18.45 5.96
CA ASN A 413 30.63 -18.76 7.34
C ASN A 413 30.24 -17.72 8.41
N GLY A 414 29.88 -16.49 8.04
CA GLY A 414 29.62 -15.40 8.98
C GLY A 414 30.85 -14.72 9.60
N ILE A 415 32.05 -14.96 9.04
CA ILE A 415 33.35 -14.51 9.56
C ILE A 415 34.08 -13.62 8.56
N ASP A 416 34.27 -14.08 7.32
CA ASP A 416 35.09 -13.40 6.30
C ASP A 416 34.62 -13.62 4.85
N ASN A 417 33.70 -14.56 4.62
CA ASN A 417 33.27 -14.98 3.29
C ASN A 417 32.61 -13.83 2.51
N VAL A 418 33.05 -13.64 1.26
CA VAL A 418 32.53 -12.61 0.36
C VAL A 418 32.59 -13.08 -1.10
N ILE A 419 31.60 -12.65 -1.89
CA ILE A 419 31.63 -12.71 -3.34
C ILE A 419 31.72 -11.28 -3.85
N GLU A 420 32.72 -10.95 -4.66
CA GLU A 420 32.95 -9.61 -5.21
C GLU A 420 32.71 -9.62 -6.72
N LEU A 421 31.60 -9.01 -7.15
CA LEU A 421 31.34 -8.73 -8.55
C LEU A 421 32.18 -7.52 -9.00
N PRO A 422 32.93 -7.62 -10.11
CA PRO A 422 33.74 -6.50 -10.60
C PRO A 422 32.84 -5.37 -11.07
N ASN A 423 33.14 -4.13 -10.67
CA ASN A 423 32.64 -3.00 -11.45
C ASN A 423 33.52 -2.87 -12.71
N ALA A 424 32.90 -3.01 -13.87
CA ALA A 424 33.53 -2.61 -15.12
C ALA A 424 33.79 -1.08 -15.07
N GLN A 425 35.06 -0.69 -15.00
CA GLN A 425 35.49 0.71 -15.06
C GLN A 425 35.11 1.31 -16.43
N GLY A 426 33.89 1.86 -16.52
CA GLY A 426 33.26 2.32 -17.77
C GLY A 426 32.21 1.39 -18.38
N GLY A 427 31.79 0.32 -17.70
CA GLY A 427 30.77 -0.63 -18.16
C GLY A 427 29.52 -0.73 -17.27
N SER A 428 28.54 -1.55 -17.67
CA SER A 428 27.18 -1.58 -17.11
C SER A 428 27.06 -2.01 -15.65
N ALA A 429 28.06 -2.67 -15.06
CA ALA A 429 28.03 -3.09 -13.65
C ALA A 429 27.92 -1.91 -12.66
N GLY A 430 28.46 -0.74 -13.00
CA GLY A 430 28.30 0.48 -12.19
C GLY A 430 26.87 1.04 -12.23
N ARG A 431 26.05 0.60 -13.19
CA ARG A 431 24.65 1.00 -13.36
C ARG A 431 23.67 0.06 -12.67
N GLY A 432 24.11 -0.81 -11.75
CA GLY A 432 23.28 -1.79 -11.06
C GLY A 432 22.08 -1.17 -10.33
N ARG A 433 20.91 -1.13 -10.99
CA ARG A 433 19.64 -0.59 -10.47
C ARG A 433 18.78 -1.65 -9.79
N SER A 434 19.02 -2.94 -10.03
CA SER A 434 18.40 -4.02 -9.24
C SER A 434 19.38 -5.14 -8.90
N LEU A 435 19.26 -5.70 -7.68
CA LEU A 435 20.00 -6.86 -7.22
C LEU A 435 19.04 -7.89 -6.62
N VAL A 436 19.00 -9.08 -7.21
CA VAL A 436 18.26 -10.26 -6.73
C VAL A 436 19.26 -11.19 -6.04
N VAL A 437 18.98 -11.60 -4.80
CA VAL A 437 19.73 -12.64 -4.09
C VAL A 437 18.74 -13.67 -3.55
N ARG A 438 18.95 -14.95 -3.88
CA ARG A 438 18.19 -16.06 -3.31
C ARG A 438 19.07 -16.83 -2.33
N LEU A 439 18.56 -16.99 -1.10
CA LEU A 439 19.37 -17.30 0.06
C LEU A 439 18.59 -18.01 1.18
N ARG A 440 19.33 -18.65 2.08
CA ARG A 440 18.83 -19.29 3.29
C ARG A 440 19.72 -18.94 4.48
N SER A 441 19.20 -18.24 5.47
CA SER A 441 19.93 -17.86 6.68
C SER A 441 20.18 -19.06 7.61
N ALA A 442 21.22 -19.01 8.44
CA ALA A 442 21.46 -20.03 9.46
C ALA A 442 20.69 -19.72 10.77
N PRO A 443 19.87 -20.66 11.31
CA PRO A 443 19.08 -20.42 12.51
C PRO A 443 19.92 -19.97 13.72
N GLY A 444 19.37 -19.03 14.50
CA GLY A 444 20.00 -18.51 15.71
C GLY A 444 21.31 -17.72 15.50
N GLY A 445 21.62 -17.37 14.24
CA GLY A 445 22.74 -16.48 13.96
C GLY A 445 22.33 -15.01 14.06
N GLU A 446 23.08 -14.22 14.83
CA GLU A 446 23.31 -12.85 14.39
C GLU A 446 23.87 -12.88 12.95
N LYS A 447 23.34 -12.00 12.08
CA LYS A 447 23.96 -11.38 10.87
C LYS A 447 23.05 -11.46 9.65
N GLY A 448 22.67 -10.29 9.14
CA GLY A 448 21.98 -10.16 7.86
C GLY A 448 22.85 -10.55 6.65
N VAL A 449 22.17 -10.70 5.52
CA VAL A 449 22.77 -10.60 4.18
C VAL A 449 23.36 -9.19 4.04
N TRP A 450 24.42 -9.01 3.25
CA TRP A 450 25.00 -7.69 2.98
C TRP A 450 25.34 -7.53 1.49
N ALA A 451 25.05 -6.34 0.95
CA ALA A 451 25.36 -5.93 -0.42
C ALA A 451 25.84 -4.47 -0.42
N GLY A 452 26.95 -4.14 -1.09
CA GLY A 452 27.49 -2.77 -1.12
C GLY A 452 28.83 -2.64 -1.85
N ALA A 453 29.34 -1.40 -2.01
CA ALA A 453 30.45 -1.13 -2.93
C ALA A 453 31.59 -0.19 -2.44
N GLY A 454 32.78 -0.39 -3.00
CA GLY A 454 33.99 0.47 -2.90
C GLY A 454 35.09 -0.04 -3.85
N PRO A 455 36.24 0.66 -4.03
CA PRO A 455 36.61 2.01 -3.57
C PRO A 455 37.02 2.97 -4.73
N ALA A 456 36.28 4.05 -4.95
CA ALA A 456 36.65 5.13 -5.87
C ALA A 456 35.88 6.42 -5.51
N ARG A 457 36.46 7.25 -4.62
CA ARG A 457 36.04 8.63 -4.27
C ARG A 457 34.52 8.93 -4.30
N THR A 458 33.71 8.13 -3.61
CA THR A 458 32.25 8.33 -3.49
C THR A 458 31.74 8.10 -2.08
N MET A 459 30.66 8.81 -1.72
CA MET A 459 29.75 8.59 -0.57
C MET A 459 30.35 8.47 0.85
N GLN A 460 31.67 8.47 1.02
CA GLN A 460 32.32 8.31 2.33
C GLN A 460 32.39 9.61 3.12
N ASP A 461 32.73 10.73 2.49
CA ASP A 461 33.10 11.94 3.24
C ASP A 461 31.89 12.66 3.89
N LEU A 462 30.66 12.27 3.51
CA LEU A 462 29.42 12.66 4.17
C LEU A 462 29.09 11.85 5.45
N LEU A 463 29.74 10.69 5.67
CA LEU A 463 29.41 9.74 6.75
C LEU A 463 29.96 10.07 8.15
N ARG A 464 30.52 11.26 8.36
CA ARG A 464 31.29 11.52 9.59
C ARG A 464 30.44 11.88 10.83
N GLN A 465 29.11 11.76 10.76
CA GLN A 465 28.17 12.08 11.84
C GLN A 465 26.96 11.14 11.82
N GLY A 466 26.45 10.68 12.98
CA GLY A 466 25.01 10.37 13.09
C GLY A 466 24.50 9.04 13.66
N VAL A 467 25.23 8.27 14.48
CA VAL A 467 24.62 7.27 15.41
C VAL A 467 25.41 7.37 16.73
N LEU A 468 24.85 7.68 17.90
CA LEU A 468 23.81 7.02 18.71
C LEU A 468 23.10 8.08 19.59
N PRO A 469 21.83 7.89 20.05
CA PRO A 469 21.60 7.09 21.26
C PRO A 469 20.34 6.21 21.25
N GLY A 470 20.35 5.14 22.04
CA GLY A 470 19.18 4.30 22.35
C GLY A 470 19.17 2.93 21.66
N TRP A 471 19.80 1.93 22.30
CA TRP A 471 19.62 0.51 21.97
C TRP A 471 18.45 -0.10 22.75
N PRO A 472 17.49 -0.75 22.07
CA PRO A 472 16.72 -1.84 22.62
C PRO A 472 17.11 -3.17 21.93
N GLU A 473 17.48 -4.18 22.70
CA GLU A 473 17.99 -5.45 22.19
C GLU A 473 16.86 -6.33 21.63
N ALA A 474 16.92 -6.63 20.32
CA ALA A 474 16.07 -7.61 19.64
C ALA A 474 16.81 -8.20 18.43
N TRP A 475 17.49 -9.33 18.63
CA TRP A 475 18.21 -10.05 17.58
C TRP A 475 17.25 -10.86 16.70
N GLY A 476 17.45 -10.81 15.36
CA GLY A 476 16.57 -11.46 14.36
C GLY A 476 16.24 -10.61 13.12
N ASN A 477 17.08 -9.63 12.76
CA ASN A 477 16.79 -8.66 11.69
C ASN A 477 17.86 -8.68 10.58
N VAL A 478 17.44 -8.54 9.32
CA VAL A 478 18.32 -8.25 8.18
C VAL A 478 18.62 -6.76 8.13
N VAL A 479 19.87 -6.41 7.87
CA VAL A 479 20.33 -5.02 7.74
C VAL A 479 21.23 -4.92 6.51
N ILE A 480 20.93 -4.02 5.57
CA ILE A 480 21.83 -3.59 4.48
C ILE A 480 21.82 -2.07 4.43
N ASN A 481 22.97 -1.45 4.16
CA ASN A 481 23.17 -0.01 4.32
C ASN A 481 23.37 0.69 2.97
N MET A 482 22.32 1.36 2.49
CA MET A 482 22.43 2.49 1.56
C MET A 482 22.29 3.79 2.34
N ILE A 483 23.10 4.79 1.99
CA ILE A 483 23.37 5.92 2.89
C ILE A 483 22.47 7.10 2.53
N GLY A 484 21.41 7.21 3.33
CA GLY A 484 20.39 8.26 3.37
C GLY A 484 19.48 7.98 4.58
N PRO A 485 18.60 8.92 4.98
CA PRO A 485 17.87 8.83 6.25
C PRO A 485 16.68 7.85 6.24
N MET A 486 16.96 6.55 6.12
CA MET A 486 15.98 5.48 6.33
C MET A 486 15.96 5.05 7.81
N GLN A 487 15.09 5.68 8.59
CA GLN A 487 14.98 5.44 10.03
C GLN A 487 14.40 4.05 10.36
N ASN A 488 15.04 3.32 11.28
CA ASN A 488 14.54 2.17 12.05
C ASN A 488 13.56 1.24 11.30
N LEU A 489 14.07 0.56 10.28
CA LEU A 489 13.31 -0.38 9.46
C LEU A 489 13.08 -1.71 10.21
N GLN A 490 11.82 -2.03 10.51
CA GLN A 490 11.42 -3.39 10.87
C GLN A 490 11.19 -4.20 9.59
N VAL A 491 12.11 -5.12 9.33
CA VAL A 491 12.09 -6.03 8.17
C VAL A 491 11.43 -7.34 8.59
N LYS A 492 10.74 -8.03 7.68
CA LYS A 492 10.29 -9.41 7.89
C LYS A 492 11.51 -10.29 8.25
N PRO A 493 11.53 -11.00 9.40
CA PRO A 493 12.59 -11.96 9.69
C PRO A 493 12.65 -13.06 8.62
N ILE A 494 13.87 -13.44 8.24
CA ILE A 494 14.19 -14.49 7.27
C ILE A 494 15.29 -15.42 7.79
N ASP A 495 15.29 -15.62 9.11
CA ASP A 495 16.18 -16.47 9.91
C ASP A 495 15.49 -17.78 10.37
N ASP A 496 14.32 -18.07 9.81
CA ASP A 496 13.54 -19.31 10.02
C ASP A 496 14.19 -20.58 9.41
N GLY A 497 15.21 -20.41 8.57
CA GLY A 497 15.91 -21.49 7.87
C GLY A 497 15.25 -21.93 6.55
N ALA A 498 14.27 -21.19 6.04
CA ALA A 498 13.72 -21.37 4.71
C ALA A 498 14.59 -20.74 3.61
N TRP A 499 14.21 -20.96 2.35
CA TRP A 499 14.77 -20.24 1.21
C TRP A 499 13.92 -19.01 0.91
N HIS A 500 14.56 -17.84 0.87
CA HIS A 500 13.95 -16.56 0.54
C HIS A 500 14.55 -15.98 -0.73
N GLU A 501 13.76 -15.16 -1.42
CA GLU A 501 14.26 -14.25 -2.45
C GLU A 501 14.20 -12.83 -1.91
N VAL A 502 15.36 -12.16 -1.88
CA VAL A 502 15.47 -10.75 -1.48
C VAL A 502 15.86 -9.94 -2.71
N VAL A 503 15.04 -8.97 -3.08
CA VAL A 503 15.31 -8.09 -4.22
C VAL A 503 15.44 -6.64 -3.75
N PHE A 504 16.56 -6.02 -4.08
CA PHE A 504 16.79 -4.60 -3.92
C PHE A 504 16.60 -3.92 -5.27
N VAL A 505 15.89 -2.79 -5.28
CA VAL A 505 15.84 -1.89 -6.44
C VAL A 505 16.17 -0.47 -6.01
N CYS A 506 16.89 0.25 -6.87
CA CYS A 506 17.31 1.63 -6.65
C CYS A 506 17.15 2.41 -7.94
N ASP A 507 16.28 3.42 -7.90
CA ASP A 507 16.05 4.33 -9.00
C ASP A 507 16.77 5.67 -8.74
N PRO A 508 17.88 5.96 -9.45
CA PRO A 508 18.59 7.23 -9.31
C PRO A 508 17.79 8.42 -9.88
N GLU A 509 16.81 8.19 -10.75
CA GLU A 509 16.04 9.25 -11.42
C GLU A 509 14.95 9.81 -10.49
N SER A 510 14.17 8.95 -9.83
CA SER A 510 13.24 9.38 -8.77
C SER A 510 13.86 9.49 -7.37
N ASN A 511 15.14 9.11 -7.21
CA ASN A 511 15.83 9.00 -5.92
C ASN A 511 15.07 8.10 -4.91
N ARG A 512 14.56 6.95 -5.39
CA ARG A 512 13.84 5.98 -4.55
C ARG A 512 14.57 4.65 -4.47
N ALA A 513 14.51 4.02 -3.29
CA ALA A 513 14.96 2.66 -3.08
C ALA A 513 13.84 1.82 -2.49
N ALA A 514 13.81 0.53 -2.83
CA ALA A 514 12.87 -0.43 -2.26
C ALA A 514 13.52 -1.81 -2.09
N MET A 515 13.05 -2.54 -1.07
CA MET A 515 13.45 -3.92 -0.79
C MET A 515 12.22 -4.80 -0.71
N PHE A 516 12.28 -5.91 -1.43
CA PHE A 516 11.26 -6.94 -1.50
C PHE A 516 11.79 -8.23 -0.87
N VAL A 517 10.91 -8.96 -0.19
CA VAL A 517 11.18 -10.29 0.35
C VAL A 517 10.03 -11.19 -0.11
N ASP A 518 10.36 -12.33 -0.71
CA ASP A 518 9.39 -13.32 -1.19
C ASP A 518 8.33 -12.72 -2.14
N GLY A 519 8.79 -11.81 -3.01
CA GLY A 519 7.95 -11.08 -3.98
C GLY A 519 7.22 -9.84 -3.44
N GLU A 520 7.15 -9.61 -2.13
CA GLU A 520 6.41 -8.48 -1.54
C GLU A 520 7.33 -7.36 -0.99
N PRO A 521 6.98 -6.07 -1.19
CA PRO A 521 7.74 -4.95 -0.68
C PRO A 521 7.70 -4.96 0.84
N THR A 522 8.88 -5.02 1.45
CA THR A 522 9.06 -4.95 2.90
C THR A 522 9.45 -3.54 3.33
N VAL A 523 10.17 -2.81 2.46
CA VAL A 523 10.59 -1.42 2.69
C VAL A 523 10.55 -0.64 1.37
N GLU A 524 10.10 0.61 1.42
CA GLU A 524 10.29 1.62 0.36
C GLU A 524 10.71 2.95 0.98
N GLY A 525 11.49 3.76 0.27
CA GLY A 525 11.86 5.10 0.72
C GLY A 525 12.45 6.00 -0.36
N VAL A 526 12.72 7.25 0.03
CA VAL A 526 13.53 8.21 -0.73
C VAL A 526 14.94 8.17 -0.16
N VAL A 527 15.95 8.21 -1.03
CA VAL A 527 17.37 8.23 -0.68
C VAL A 527 17.99 9.58 -1.03
N GLU A 528 18.86 10.10 -0.18
CA GLU A 528 19.49 11.42 -0.37
C GLU A 528 20.69 11.32 -1.34
N GLN A 529 20.35 11.22 -2.63
CA GLN A 529 21.21 10.99 -3.79
C GLN A 529 21.75 9.56 -3.95
N VAL A 530 21.75 9.09 -5.19
CA VAL A 530 22.34 7.81 -5.61
C VAL A 530 23.60 8.09 -6.43
N SER A 531 24.75 7.55 -6.01
CA SER A 531 26.02 7.71 -6.73
C SER A 531 26.25 6.54 -7.68
N GLU A 532 26.29 6.80 -8.99
CA GLU A 532 26.53 5.79 -10.04
C GLU A 532 27.95 5.18 -10.01
N GLN A 533 28.86 5.68 -9.17
CA GLN A 533 30.25 5.24 -9.10
C GLN A 533 30.43 4.21 -7.96
N ALA A 534 29.87 3.01 -8.19
CA ALA A 534 29.88 1.84 -7.31
C ALA A 534 30.99 0.83 -7.71
N PRO A 535 32.17 0.77 -7.05
CA PRO A 535 33.40 0.24 -7.68
C PRO A 535 33.71 -1.28 -7.57
N THR A 536 32.97 -2.05 -6.75
CA THR A 536 32.76 -3.51 -6.85
C THR A 536 31.50 -3.82 -6.05
N ILE A 537 30.69 -4.81 -6.41
CA ILE A 537 29.54 -5.21 -5.58
C ILE A 537 29.95 -6.41 -4.72
N GLN A 538 30.16 -6.15 -3.43
CA GLN A 538 30.43 -7.17 -2.42
C GLN A 538 29.12 -7.80 -1.95
N ILE A 539 29.08 -9.13 -1.84
CA ILE A 539 27.92 -9.91 -1.39
C ILE A 539 28.36 -10.80 -0.23
N GLY A 540 27.60 -10.74 0.88
CA GLY A 540 27.84 -11.51 2.10
C GLY A 540 28.66 -10.77 3.17
N ARG A 541 29.18 -9.57 2.91
CA ARG A 541 30.04 -8.82 3.84
C ARG A 541 29.71 -7.33 3.91
N THR A 542 29.83 -6.73 5.10
CA THR A 542 29.83 -5.27 5.30
C THR A 542 31.14 -4.61 4.88
N ARG A 543 31.06 -3.36 4.43
CA ARG A 543 32.24 -2.48 4.35
C ARG A 543 32.91 -2.24 5.72
N ALA A 544 32.15 -2.28 6.82
CA ALA A 544 32.62 -1.87 8.15
C ALA A 544 33.73 -2.77 8.72
N GLY A 545 33.69 -4.07 8.41
CA GLY A 545 34.76 -5.03 8.73
C GLY A 545 34.81 -5.49 10.20
N SER A 546 34.94 -6.80 10.40
CA SER A 546 35.30 -7.47 11.68
C SER A 546 34.40 -7.29 12.93
N GLY A 547 33.34 -6.47 12.89
CA GLY A 547 32.38 -6.39 14.01
C GLY A 547 31.44 -7.61 14.12
N PRO A 548 30.88 -7.90 15.31
CA PRO A 548 29.62 -8.65 15.41
C PRO A 548 28.57 -8.01 14.49
N GLY A 549 27.75 -8.81 13.81
CA GLY A 549 26.87 -8.33 12.72
C GLY A 549 27.49 -8.19 11.31
N ALA A 550 28.82 -8.25 11.13
CA ALA A 550 29.48 -7.77 9.90
C ALA A 550 29.45 -8.67 8.64
N ASN A 551 29.11 -9.97 8.72
CA ASN A 551 29.14 -10.89 7.57
C ASN A 551 28.01 -11.92 7.64
N PHE A 552 27.41 -12.27 6.50
CA PHE A 552 26.30 -13.21 6.38
C PHE A 552 26.70 -14.64 6.77
N ARG A 553 25.82 -15.32 7.52
CA ARG A 553 25.93 -16.74 7.87
C ARG A 553 24.72 -17.50 7.32
N GLY A 554 24.95 -18.36 6.34
CA GLY A 554 23.88 -19.03 5.62
C GLY A 554 24.33 -19.55 4.26
N GLN A 555 23.40 -19.68 3.33
CA GLN A 555 23.61 -20.23 1.99
C GLN A 555 23.02 -19.30 0.93
N ILE A 556 23.60 -19.28 -0.27
CA ILE A 556 23.13 -18.51 -1.44
C ILE A 556 23.13 -19.45 -2.65
N ASP A 557 22.04 -19.48 -3.44
CA ASP A 557 21.93 -20.34 -4.64
C ASP A 557 21.77 -19.56 -5.96
N ALA A 558 21.51 -18.25 -5.87
CA ALA A 558 21.43 -17.38 -7.03
C ALA A 558 21.74 -15.91 -6.68
N VAL A 559 22.47 -15.23 -7.55
CA VAL A 559 22.64 -13.76 -7.56
C VAL A 559 22.38 -13.24 -8.97
N GLY A 560 21.43 -12.32 -9.15
CA GLY A 560 21.19 -11.62 -10.42
C GLY A 560 21.33 -10.11 -10.26
N LEU A 561 22.19 -9.49 -11.08
CA LEU A 561 22.41 -8.04 -11.13
C LEU A 561 21.81 -7.47 -12.41
N TYR A 562 21.05 -6.37 -12.33
CA TYR A 562 20.43 -5.70 -13.47
C TYR A 562 20.77 -4.22 -13.52
N ASP A 563 20.92 -3.66 -14.73
CA ASP A 563 21.13 -2.21 -14.95
C ASP A 563 19.82 -1.39 -15.01
N ARG A 564 18.67 -2.07 -14.98
CA ARG A 564 17.33 -1.48 -14.89
C ARG A 564 16.66 -1.74 -13.54
N VAL A 565 15.64 -0.94 -13.23
CA VAL A 565 14.74 -1.13 -12.09
C VAL A 565 13.75 -2.25 -12.44
N LEU A 566 13.72 -3.33 -11.65
CA LEU A 566 12.69 -4.36 -11.77
C LEU A 566 11.38 -3.86 -11.14
N SER A 567 10.28 -4.03 -11.86
CA SER A 567 8.95 -3.66 -11.35
C SER A 567 8.43 -4.64 -10.29
N LYS A 568 7.50 -4.21 -9.43
CA LYS A 568 6.85 -5.09 -8.44
C LYS A 568 6.16 -6.31 -9.09
N GLY A 569 5.68 -6.19 -10.33
CA GLY A 569 5.11 -7.31 -11.09
C GLY A 569 6.15 -8.36 -11.46
N GLU A 570 7.34 -7.92 -11.90
CA GLU A 570 8.47 -8.79 -12.21
C GLU A 570 9.04 -9.46 -10.96
N ILE A 571 9.17 -8.72 -9.85
CA ILE A 571 9.71 -9.25 -8.59
C ILE A 571 8.77 -10.33 -8.01
N ARG A 572 7.46 -10.14 -8.10
CA ARG A 572 6.49 -11.22 -7.79
C ARG A 572 6.64 -12.43 -8.73
N LEU A 573 6.95 -12.21 -10.00
CA LEU A 573 7.11 -13.27 -11.00
C LEU A 573 8.41 -14.07 -10.82
N LEU A 574 9.51 -13.43 -10.37
CA LEU A 574 10.76 -14.11 -9.98
C LEU A 574 10.49 -15.15 -8.90
N TRP A 575 9.93 -14.71 -7.77
CA TRP A 575 9.58 -15.56 -6.63
C TRP A 575 8.60 -16.68 -7.00
N GLN A 576 7.49 -16.35 -7.69
CA GLN A 576 6.48 -17.34 -8.11
C GLN A 576 7.03 -18.38 -9.09
N LYS A 577 8.05 -18.04 -9.88
CA LYS A 577 8.69 -18.92 -10.86
C LYS A 577 10.17 -19.03 -10.55
N ALA A 578 10.48 -19.52 -9.33
CA ALA A 578 11.83 -19.74 -8.84
C ALA A 578 12.76 -20.25 -9.95
N GLY A 579 13.79 -19.46 -10.27
CA GLY A 579 14.69 -19.73 -11.39
C GLY A 579 14.39 -18.99 -12.70
N ALA A 580 13.45 -18.04 -12.70
CA ALA A 580 13.03 -17.32 -13.91
C ALA A 580 14.15 -16.51 -14.60
N ILE A 581 15.26 -16.17 -13.92
CA ILE A 581 16.35 -15.36 -14.47
C ILE A 581 16.98 -16.02 -15.71
N ALA A 582 17.48 -17.25 -15.58
CA ALA A 582 17.98 -18.04 -16.73
C ALA A 582 17.71 -19.55 -16.55
N GLY A 583 16.44 -19.90 -16.35
CA GLY A 583 15.95 -21.26 -16.55
C GLY A 583 16.33 -22.30 -15.48
N LYS A 584 16.47 -21.93 -14.20
CA LYS A 584 16.48 -22.93 -13.11
C LYS A 584 15.13 -23.66 -13.12
N GLY A 585 15.12 -24.94 -13.49
CA GLY A 585 13.90 -25.71 -13.74
C GLY A 585 13.32 -26.36 -12.49
N GLY A 586 12.70 -25.58 -11.59
CA GLY A 586 12.02 -26.16 -10.44
C GLY A 586 11.29 -25.15 -9.56
N ALA A 587 9.97 -25.32 -9.43
CA ALA A 587 9.23 -24.66 -8.34
C ALA A 587 9.76 -25.16 -6.98
N PRO A 588 9.70 -24.34 -5.91
CA PRO A 588 9.98 -24.84 -4.56
C PRO A 588 9.04 -26.02 -4.27
N GLY A 589 9.60 -27.18 -3.96
CA GLY A 589 8.82 -28.35 -3.60
C GLY A 589 8.05 -28.07 -2.32
N GLY A 590 6.74 -27.82 -2.43
CA GLY A 590 5.85 -27.64 -1.29
C GLY A 590 5.85 -28.89 -0.43
N SER A 591 6.56 -28.85 0.70
CA SER A 591 6.61 -29.94 1.66
C SER A 591 5.28 -30.02 2.40
N ASN A 592 4.39 -30.91 1.94
CA ASN A 592 3.23 -31.34 2.72
C ASN A 592 3.71 -32.08 3.98
N GLN A 593 3.70 -31.38 5.12
CA GLN A 593 3.49 -31.93 6.47
C GLN A 593 2.64 -30.95 7.27
#